data_AF-A0A0F9ANZ6-F1
#
_entry.id   AF-A0A0F9ANZ6-F1
#
_cell.length_a   1.000
_cell.length_b   1.000
_cell.length_c   1.000
_cell.angle_alpha   90.00
_cell.angle_beta   90.00
_cell.angle_gamma   90.00
#
_symmetry.space_group_name_H-M   'P 1'
#
loop_
_entity.id
_entity.type
_entity.pdbx_description
1 polymer ?
#
loop_
_entity_poly.entity_id
_entity_poly.type
_entity_poly.pdbx_seq_one_letter_code
_entity_poly.pdbx_strand_id
1 'polypeptide(L)' 'MKQCRKCKKLLDESCFGIRQVEKDGLHYYCKDCIKIYTGVSKERVKVYNKTYRQVN' A
#
# COMPACT_ATOMS: atom_id res chain seq x y z
N MET A 1 -18.21 -6.95 -3.91
CA MET A 1 -18.04 -5.79 -3.00
C MET A 1 -17.18 -6.21 -1.81
N LYS A 2 -16.14 -5.43 -1.46
CA LYS A 2 -15.17 -5.76 -0.40
C LYS A 2 -14.83 -4.54 0.44
N GLN A 3 -14.63 -4.72 1.75
CA GLN A 3 -14.21 -3.65 2.65
C GLN A 3 -12.69 -3.51 2.70
N CYS A 4 -12.18 -2.30 2.50
CA CYS A 4 -10.76 -2.01 2.69
C CYS A 4 -10.42 -1.96 4.18
N ARG A 5 -9.44 -2.76 4.64
CA ARG A 5 -9.05 -2.78 6.07
C ARG A 5 -8.40 -1.49 6.56
N LYS A 6 -7.87 -0.66 5.65
CA LYS A 6 -7.18 0.60 6.00
C LYS A 6 -8.14 1.78 6.11
N CYS A 7 -8.90 2.07 5.06
CA CYS A 7 -9.84 3.20 5.04
C CYS A 7 -11.27 2.82 5.46
N LYS A 8 -11.53 1.55 5.73
CA LYS A 8 -12.81 0.99 6.20
C LYS A 8 -14.00 1.19 5.24
N LYS A 9 -13.78 1.68 4.01
CA LYS A 9 -14.81 1.84 2.98
C LYS A 9 -15.15 0.51 2.32
N LEU A 10 -16.44 0.31 2.03
CA LEU A 10 -16.95 -0.72 1.12
C LEU A 10 -16.77 -0.23 -0.31
N LEU A 11 -16.02 -1.00 -1.10
CA LEU A 11 -15.66 -0.66 -2.47
C LEU A 11 -15.91 -1.86 -3.37
N ASP A 12 -15.96 -1.60 -4.67
CA ASP A 12 -16.00 -2.67 -5.66
C ASP A 12 -14.67 -3.44 -5.69
N GLU A 13 -14.73 -4.71 -6.11
CA GLU A 13 -13.55 -5.58 -6.22
C GLU A 13 -12.50 -5.03 -7.20
N SER A 14 -12.93 -4.28 -8.23
CA SER A 14 -12.04 -3.56 -9.16
C SER A 14 -11.16 -2.51 -8.46
N CYS A 15 -11.56 -2.01 -7.29
CA CYS A 15 -10.76 -1.07 -6.49
C CYS A 15 -9.62 -1.75 -5.72
N PHE A 16 -9.53 -3.08 -5.75
CA PHE A 16 -8.50 -3.86 -5.08
C PHE A 16 -7.50 -4.40 -6.12
N GLY A 17 -6.24 -4.53 -5.72
CA GLY A 17 -5.21 -5.18 -6.54
C GLY A 17 -5.34 -6.70 -6.45
N ILE A 18 -4.81 -7.42 -7.44
CA ILE A 18 -4.75 -8.88 -7.39
C ILE A 18 -3.67 -9.29 -6.39
N ARG A 19 -4.01 -10.24 -5.51
CA ARG A 19 -3.09 -10.86 -4.55
C ARG A 19 -3.39 -12.36 -4.48
N GLN A 20 -2.71 -13.16 -5.31
CA GLN A 20 -2.98 -14.60 -5.46
C GLN A 20 -2.82 -15.42 -4.17
N VAL A 21 -2.05 -14.93 -3.19
CA VAL A 21 -1.89 -15.59 -1.89
C VAL A 21 -3.09 -15.45 -0.96
N GLU A 22 -4.04 -14.57 -1.28
CA GLU A 22 -5.26 -14.39 -0.51
C GLU A 22 -6.34 -15.37 -0.97
N LYS A 23 -7.21 -15.77 -0.04
CA LYS A 23 -8.30 -16.73 -0.31
C LYS A 23 -9.24 -16.27 -1.43
N ASP A 24 -9.44 -14.96 -1.57
CA ASP A 24 -10.30 -14.36 -2.61
C ASP A 24 -9.49 -13.77 -3.78
N GLY A 25 -8.17 -13.97 -3.79
CA GLY A 25 -7.29 -13.45 -4.84
C GLY A 25 -7.14 -11.94 -4.88
N LEU A 26 -7.67 -11.20 -3.89
CA LEU A 26 -7.68 -9.74 -3.86
C LEU A 26 -6.93 -9.18 -2.65
N HIS A 27 -6.27 -8.04 -2.83
CA HIS A 27 -5.56 -7.36 -1.76
C HIS A 27 -6.52 -6.95 -0.64
N TYR A 28 -6.04 -6.98 0.60
CA TYR A 28 -6.79 -6.56 1.79
C TYR A 28 -6.97 -5.02 1.92
N TYR A 29 -6.35 -4.26 1.01
CA TYR A 29 -6.37 -2.80 0.95
C TYR A 29 -6.75 -2.37 -0.47
N CYS A 30 -7.49 -1.28 -0.59
CA CYS A 30 -7.77 -0.69 -1.90
C CYS A 30 -6.50 -0.09 -2.53
N LYS A 31 -6.51 0.04 -3.86
CA LYS A 31 -5.41 0.61 -4.65
C LYS A 31 -4.95 1.98 -4.15
N ASP A 32 -5.87 2.83 -3.70
CA ASP A 32 -5.54 4.16 -3.16
C ASP A 32 -4.73 4.07 -1.86
N CYS A 33 -5.14 3.20 -0.94
CA CYS A 33 -4.41 2.98 0.30
C CYS A 33 -3.01 2.42 0.04
N ILE A 34 -2.88 1.53 -0.95
CA ILE A 34 -1.59 0.99 -1.38
C ILE A 34 -0.72 2.11 -1.99
N LYS A 35 -1.29 2.97 -2.83
CA LYS A 35 -0.57 4.10 -3.45
C LYS A 35 -0.04 5.07 -2.39
N ILE A 36 -0.84 5.38 -1.37
CA ILE A 36 -0.41 6.22 -0.24
C ILE A 36 0.72 5.54 0.53
N TYR A 37 0.55 4.26 0.90
CA TYR A 37 1.53 3.51 1.66
C TYR A 37 2.89 3.39 0.94
N THR A 38 2.86 3.09 -0.35
CA THR A 38 4.05 2.99 -1.19
C THR A 38 4.72 4.35 -1.37
N GLY A 39 3.96 5.44 -1.52
CA GLY A 39 4.50 6.80 -1.53
C GLY A 39 5.23 7.16 -0.25
N VAL A 40 4.61 6.93 0.91
CA VAL A 40 5.23 7.18 2.23
C VAL A 40 6.49 6.34 2.42
N SER A 41 6.46 5.07 2.03
CA SER A 41 7.62 4.17 2.15
C SER A 41 8.79 4.64 1.28
N LYS A 42 8.53 5.09 0.05
CA LYS A 42 9.55 5.68 -0.84
C LYS A 42 10.19 6.92 -0.22
N GLU A 43 9.39 7.80 0.38
CA GLU A 43 9.91 9.00 1.03
C GLU A 43 10.79 8.66 2.23
N ARG A 44 10.35 7.72 3.08
CA ARG A 44 11.16 7.23 4.21
C ARG A 44 12.51 6.65 3.76
N VAL A 45 12.51 5.85 2.69
CA VAL A 45 13.74 5.26 2.13
C VAL A 45 14.66 6.36 1.58
N LYS A 46 14.13 7.38 0.90
CA LYS A 46 14.94 8.52 0.42
C LYS A 46 15.59 9.27 1.57
N VAL A 47 14.84 9.57 2.62
CA VAL A 47 15.36 10.25 3.82
C VAL A 47 16.46 9.41 4.45
N TYR A 48 16.21 8.12 4.70
CA TYR A 48 17.20 7.20 5.25
C TYR A 48 18.50 7.17 4.41
N ASN A 49 18.38 6.97 3.09
CA ASN A 49 19.54 6.92 2.19
C ASN A 49 20.30 8.25 2.15
N LYS A 50 19.59 9.38 2.20
CA LYS A 50 20.21 10.71 2.28
C LYS A 50 20.99 10.85 3.59
N THR A 51 20.38 10.51 4.72
CA THR A 51 21.04 10.60 6.03
C THR A 51 22.25 9.68 6.11
N TYR A 52 22.17 8.46 5.58
CA TYR A 52 23.29 7.52 5.56
C TYR A 52 24.50 8.07 4.80
N ARG A 53 24.27 8.67 3.62
CA ARG A 53 25.31 9.31 2.78
C ARG A 53 25.90 10.58 3.37
N GLN A 54 25.23 11.21 4.33
CA GLN A 54 25.74 12.41 5.00
C GLN A 54 26.61 12.06 6.21
N VAL A 55 26.45 10.86 6.77
CA VAL A 55 27.14 10.40 7.98
C VAL A 55 28.33 9.50 7.67
N ASN A 56 28.34 8.80 6.53
CA ASN A 56 29.42 7.94 6.05
C ASN A 56 29.89 8.39 4.67
#